data_AF-A0A2X1NED0-F1
#
_entry.id   AF-A0A2X1NED0-F1
#
_cell.length_a   1.000
_cell.length_b   1.000
_cell.length_c   1.000
_cell.angle_alpha   90.00
_cell.angle_beta   90.00
_cell.angle_gamma   90.00
#
_symmetry.space_group_name_H-M   'P 1'
#
loop_
_entity.id
_entity.type
_entity.pdbx_description
1 polymer ?
#
loop_
_entity_poly.entity_id
_entity_poly.type
_entity_poly.pdbx_seq_one_letter_code
_entity_poly.pdbx_strand_id
1 'polypeptide(L)'
;MLRRITLIAAQNEEDGARFVALGAKNNQVTVTGSLKFDISVTPQLAAKAVTLRRQWAPHRPVWIATSTHEGEESVVIAAHQALLQQFPNLLLILVPRHPERFPDAINLVRQAGLSYITRSSGEVPSTSTQVVVGDTMGELMLLYGIADLAFVGGSLVERGGHNPLEAAAHAIPVLMGPAYF
;
A
#
# COMPACT_ATOMS: atom_id res chain seq x y z
N MET A 1 -6.62 36.79 -14.88
CA MET A 1 -7.30 35.67 -14.21
C MET A 1 -6.83 35.52 -12.76
N LEU A 2 -5.52 35.33 -12.50
CA LEU A 2 -4.97 35.11 -11.15
C LEU A 2 -5.27 36.22 -10.13
N ARG A 3 -5.33 37.49 -10.56
CA ARG A 3 -5.70 38.63 -9.69
C ARG A 3 -7.11 38.54 -9.09
N ARG A 4 -7.98 37.67 -9.60
CA ARG A 4 -9.33 37.42 -9.07
C ARG A 4 -9.38 36.25 -8.08
N ILE A 5 -8.27 35.54 -7.87
CA ILE A 5 -8.18 34.43 -6.91
C ILE A 5 -7.76 35.00 -5.56
N THR A 6 -8.51 34.72 -4.50
CA THR A 6 -8.22 35.26 -3.16
C THR A 6 -7.01 34.59 -2.51
N LEU A 7 -6.83 33.29 -2.73
CA LEU A 7 -5.76 32.49 -2.16
C LEU A 7 -5.35 31.37 -3.13
N ILE A 8 -4.05 31.16 -3.26
CA ILE A 8 -3.38 30.10 -4.01
C ILE A 8 -2.52 29.34 -3.01
N ALA A 9 -2.89 28.09 -2.72
CA ALA A 9 -2.11 27.18 -1.90
C ALA A 9 -1.12 26.41 -2.79
N ALA A 10 0.15 26.81 -2.79
CA ALA A 10 1.19 26.21 -3.60
C ALA A 10 1.85 25.02 -2.90
N GLN A 11 2.24 24.01 -3.69
CA GLN A 11 2.85 22.79 -3.16
C GLN A 11 4.28 23.02 -2.63
N ASN A 12 5.04 23.89 -3.29
CA ASN A 12 6.42 24.22 -2.95
C ASN A 12 6.72 25.68 -3.31
N GLU A 13 7.88 26.15 -2.87
CA GLU A 13 8.33 27.54 -3.12
C GLU A 13 8.48 27.86 -4.61
N GLU A 14 8.91 26.89 -5.43
CA GLU A 14 9.11 27.10 -6.86
C GLU A 14 7.78 27.35 -7.58
N ASP A 15 6.75 26.56 -7.28
CA ASP A 15 5.41 26.76 -7.80
C ASP A 15 4.80 28.07 -7.31
N GLY A 16 5.04 28.43 -6.03
CA GLY A 16 4.66 29.72 -5.49
C GLY A 16 5.26 30.89 -6.28
N ALA A 17 6.57 30.84 -6.53
CA ALA A 17 7.28 31.84 -7.33
C ALA A 17 6.75 31.93 -8.77
N ARG A 18 6.42 30.80 -9.40
CA ARG A 18 5.81 30.76 -10.73
C ARG A 18 4.44 31.44 -10.76
N PHE A 19 3.59 31.24 -9.75
CA PHE A 19 2.30 31.94 -9.67
C PHE A 19 2.45 33.45 -9.53
N VAL A 20 3.43 33.90 -8.74
CA VAL A 20 3.77 35.33 -8.63
C VAL A 20 4.25 35.88 -9.98
N ALA A 21 5.13 35.17 -10.67
CA ALA A 21 5.62 35.56 -12.00
C ALA A 21 4.50 35.67 -13.05
N LEU A 22 3.46 34.83 -12.94
CA LEU A 22 2.26 34.88 -13.77
C LEU A 22 1.25 35.99 -13.36
N GLY A 23 1.55 36.75 -12.31
CA GLY A 23 0.81 37.95 -11.91
C GLY A 23 -0.13 37.78 -10.72
N ALA A 24 0.00 36.70 -9.93
CA ALA A 24 -0.57 36.65 -8.57
C ALA A 24 0.18 37.63 -7.66
N LYS A 25 -0.51 38.19 -6.66
CA LYS A 25 0.15 39.00 -5.62
C LYS A 25 0.80 38.06 -4.59
N ASN A 26 1.91 38.47 -3.99
CA ASN A 26 2.59 37.69 -2.94
C ASN A 26 1.65 37.31 -1.78
N ASN A 27 0.77 38.24 -1.36
CA ASN A 27 -0.19 37.97 -0.28
C ASN A 27 -1.37 37.06 -0.68
N GLN A 28 -1.46 36.65 -1.95
CA GLN A 28 -2.42 35.66 -2.43
C GLN A 28 -1.80 34.26 -2.48
N VAL A 29 -0.48 34.09 -2.28
CA VAL A 29 0.20 32.80 -2.42
C VAL A 29 0.70 32.35 -1.05
N THR A 30 0.33 31.15 -0.65
CA THR A 30 0.82 30.48 0.56
C THR A 30 1.36 29.11 0.18
N VAL A 31 2.58 28.78 0.58
CA VAL A 31 3.14 27.44 0.40
C VAL A 31 2.62 26.55 1.53
N THR A 32 1.82 25.54 1.19
CA THR A 32 1.16 24.65 2.17
C THR A 32 1.75 23.24 2.18
N GLY A 33 2.67 22.93 1.26
CA GLY A 33 3.05 21.56 0.98
C GLY A 33 2.03 20.84 0.09
N SER A 34 2.25 19.55 -0.15
CA SER A 34 1.36 18.75 -0.99
C SER A 34 0.26 18.08 -0.15
N LEU A 35 -1.00 18.29 -0.53
CA LEU A 35 -2.15 17.53 -0.02
C LEU A 35 -1.97 16.01 -0.18
N LYS A 36 -1.08 15.56 -1.07
CA LYS A 36 -0.73 14.14 -1.22
C LYS A 36 -0.14 13.52 0.06
N PHE A 37 0.42 14.34 0.95
CA PHE A 37 1.00 13.91 2.22
C PHE A 37 0.03 14.02 3.41
N ASP A 38 -1.18 14.55 3.24
CA ASP A 38 -2.20 14.64 4.30
C ASP A 38 -2.90 13.28 4.56
N ILE A 39 -2.15 12.18 4.46
CA ILE A 39 -2.60 10.84 4.81
C ILE A 39 -2.32 10.65 6.31
N SER A 40 -3.36 10.40 7.09
CA SER A 40 -3.23 10.13 8.52
C SER A 40 -3.98 8.85 8.92
N VAL A 41 -3.34 8.07 9.79
CA VAL A 41 -3.97 6.91 10.42
C VAL A 41 -4.85 7.41 11.56
N THR A 42 -6.18 7.34 11.38
CA THR A 42 -7.11 7.78 12.43
C THR A 42 -6.99 6.88 13.66
N PRO A 43 -7.25 7.39 14.88
CA PRO A 43 -7.22 6.57 16.10
C PRO A 43 -8.14 5.33 16.02
N GLN A 44 -9.29 5.47 15.35
CA GLN A 44 -10.24 4.37 15.12
C GLN A 44 -9.66 3.31 14.20
N LEU A 45 -8.97 3.71 13.13
CA LEU A 45 -8.30 2.78 12.23
C LEU A 45 -7.14 2.06 12.93
N ALA A 46 -6.33 2.78 13.70
CA ALA A 46 -5.24 2.19 14.48
C ALA A 46 -5.75 1.14 15.48
N ALA A 47 -6.84 1.44 16.20
CA ALA A 47 -7.45 0.47 17.13
C ALA A 47 -7.98 -0.79 16.42
N LYS A 48 -8.58 -0.62 15.23
CA LYS A 48 -9.00 -1.75 14.39
C LYS A 48 -7.80 -2.58 13.92
N ALA A 49 -6.72 -1.94 13.48
CA ALA A 49 -5.50 -2.62 13.06
C ALA A 49 -4.87 -3.43 14.20
N VAL A 50 -4.78 -2.88 15.41
CA VAL A 50 -4.29 -3.60 16.59
C VAL A 50 -5.15 -4.83 16.89
N THR A 51 -6.48 -4.69 16.81
CA THR A 51 -7.40 -5.81 17.02
C THR A 51 -7.21 -6.89 15.97
N LEU A 52 -7.14 -6.50 14.69
CA LEU A 52 -6.95 -7.41 13.58
C LEU A 52 -5.58 -8.12 13.66
N ARG A 53 -4.50 -7.41 13.98
CA ARG A 53 -3.15 -7.98 14.18
C ARG A 53 -3.15 -9.03 15.28
N ARG A 54 -3.85 -8.79 16.40
CA ARG A 54 -3.97 -9.78 17.48
C ARG A 54 -4.72 -11.02 17.05
N GLN A 55 -5.72 -10.89 16.19
CA GLN A 55 -6.50 -12.02 15.66
C GLN A 55 -5.71 -12.84 14.64
N TRP A 56 -5.01 -12.18 13.72
CA TRP A 56 -4.37 -12.83 12.57
C TRP A 56 -2.95 -13.29 12.86
N ALA A 57 -2.19 -12.48 13.60
CA ALA A 57 -0.73 -12.60 13.64
C ALA A 57 -0.12 -12.02 14.94
N PRO A 58 -0.53 -12.47 16.14
CA PRO A 58 -0.06 -11.88 17.39
C PRO A 58 1.47 -11.96 17.57
N HIS A 59 2.09 -13.04 17.09
CA HIS A 59 3.54 -13.29 17.14
C HIS A 59 4.12 -13.73 15.79
N ARG A 60 3.35 -13.49 14.72
CA ARG A 60 3.62 -14.03 13.40
C ARG A 60 4.12 -12.89 12.50
N PRO A 61 5.31 -12.99 11.88
CA PRO A 61 5.73 -11.98 10.91
C PRO A 61 4.74 -11.88 9.75
N VAL A 62 4.40 -10.67 9.36
CA VAL A 62 3.50 -10.37 8.25
C VAL A 62 4.19 -9.41 7.31
N TRP A 63 4.19 -9.71 6.03
CA TRP A 63 4.53 -8.73 5.01
C TRP A 63 3.40 -8.61 4.00
N ILE A 64 3.23 -7.43 3.44
CA ILE A 64 2.13 -7.11 2.53
C ILE A 64 2.68 -6.68 1.18
N ALA A 65 2.16 -7.25 0.10
CA ALA A 65 2.39 -6.80 -1.27
C ALA A 65 1.13 -6.13 -1.78
N THR A 66 1.19 -4.83 -2.06
CA THR A 66 0.00 -4.01 -2.35
C THR A 66 0.00 -3.47 -3.75
N SER A 67 -1.19 -3.26 -4.31
CA SER A 67 -1.37 -2.70 -5.63
C SER A 67 -0.55 -3.41 -6.71
N THR A 68 -0.41 -4.73 -6.60
CA THR A 68 0.34 -5.54 -7.57
C THR A 68 -0.39 -5.59 -8.90
N HIS A 69 0.38 -5.70 -9.98
CA HIS A 69 -0.10 -5.92 -11.34
C HIS A 69 0.37 -7.26 -11.89
N GLU A 70 -0.19 -7.60 -13.05
CA GLU A 70 0.25 -8.74 -13.84
C GLU A 70 1.77 -8.79 -14.01
N GLY A 71 2.34 -9.97 -13.72
CA GLY A 71 3.77 -10.22 -13.70
C GLY A 71 4.41 -10.02 -12.32
N GLU A 72 3.89 -9.11 -11.49
CA GLU A 72 4.43 -8.86 -10.14
C GLU A 72 3.96 -9.92 -9.14
N GLU A 73 2.71 -10.40 -9.25
CA GLU A 73 2.17 -11.37 -8.30
C GLU A 73 3.00 -12.67 -8.28
N SER A 74 3.41 -13.17 -9.45
CA SER A 74 4.26 -14.35 -9.57
C SER A 74 5.63 -14.17 -8.91
N VAL A 75 6.23 -12.97 -9.04
CA VAL A 75 7.52 -12.65 -8.41
C VAL A 75 7.37 -12.59 -6.89
N VAL A 76 6.33 -11.93 -6.38
CA VAL A 76 6.02 -11.85 -4.95
C VAL A 76 5.79 -13.24 -4.36
N ILE A 77 5.02 -14.09 -5.05
CA ILE A 77 4.74 -15.47 -4.62
C ILE A 77 6.02 -16.30 -4.56
N ALA A 78 6.88 -16.22 -5.60
CA ALA A 78 8.16 -16.91 -5.62
C ALA A 78 9.09 -16.46 -4.48
N ALA A 79 9.15 -15.15 -4.22
CA ALA A 79 9.89 -14.60 -3.09
C ALA A 79 9.33 -15.12 -1.75
N HIS A 80 8.01 -15.18 -1.62
CA HIS A 80 7.37 -15.73 -0.42
C HIS A 80 7.74 -17.19 -0.17
N GLN A 81 7.70 -18.05 -1.20
CA GLN A 81 8.09 -19.45 -1.11
C GLN A 81 9.55 -19.61 -0.63
N ALA A 82 10.46 -18.78 -1.14
CA ALA A 82 11.85 -18.77 -0.70
C ALA A 82 11.98 -18.33 0.77
N LEU A 83 11.25 -17.28 1.17
CA LEU A 83 11.26 -16.76 2.54
C LEU A 83 10.69 -17.77 3.55
N LEU A 84 9.70 -18.58 3.16
CA LEU A 84 9.12 -19.61 4.02
C LEU A 84 10.14 -20.67 4.47
N GLN A 85 11.24 -20.86 3.74
CA GLN A 85 12.34 -21.76 4.16
C GLN A 85 13.08 -21.23 5.40
N GLN A 86 13.13 -19.91 5.58
CA GLN A 86 13.80 -19.27 6.72
C GLN A 86 12.80 -18.83 7.80
N PHE A 87 11.59 -18.44 7.38
CA PHE A 87 10.50 -17.98 8.24
C PHE A 87 9.25 -18.83 7.97
N PRO A 88 9.16 -20.06 8.50
CA PRO A 88 8.05 -20.97 8.22
C PRO A 88 6.68 -20.43 8.62
N ASN A 89 6.67 -19.53 9.60
CA ASN A 89 5.47 -18.85 10.09
C ASN A 89 5.23 -17.50 9.38
N LEU A 90 5.90 -17.15 8.29
CA LEU A 90 5.66 -15.87 7.59
C LEU A 90 4.25 -15.86 6.98
N LEU A 91 3.52 -14.75 7.10
CA LEU A 91 2.26 -14.52 6.38
C LEU A 91 2.47 -13.48 5.28
N LEU A 92 2.06 -13.81 4.06
CA LEU A 92 1.92 -12.83 2.98
C LEU A 92 0.47 -12.33 2.90
N ILE A 93 0.28 -11.02 2.87
CA ILE A 93 -0.98 -10.40 2.41
C ILE A 93 -0.75 -9.91 0.98
N LEU A 94 -1.44 -10.50 0.00
CA LEU A 94 -1.32 -10.14 -1.42
C LEU A 94 -2.56 -9.36 -1.86
N VAL A 95 -2.39 -8.09 -2.24
CA VAL A 95 -3.49 -7.18 -2.62
C VAL A 95 -3.30 -6.71 -4.07
N PRO A 96 -3.96 -7.35 -5.05
CA PRO A 96 -3.93 -6.90 -6.43
C PRO A 96 -4.54 -5.50 -6.61
N ARG A 97 -4.03 -4.72 -7.56
CA ARG A 97 -4.49 -3.36 -7.80
C ARG A 97 -5.96 -3.28 -8.25
N HIS A 98 -6.39 -4.27 -9.01
CA HIS A 98 -7.66 -4.25 -9.73
C HIS A 98 -8.52 -5.46 -9.37
N PRO A 99 -9.83 -5.31 -9.09
CA PRO A 99 -10.70 -6.42 -8.71
C PRO A 99 -10.77 -7.57 -9.72
N GLU A 100 -10.70 -7.25 -11.01
CA GLU A 100 -10.65 -8.24 -12.10
C GLU A 100 -9.44 -9.18 -12.00
N ARG A 101 -8.39 -8.79 -11.26
CA ARG A 101 -7.19 -9.61 -11.02
C ARG A 101 -7.29 -10.53 -9.82
N PHE A 102 -8.30 -10.41 -8.97
CA PHE A 102 -8.42 -11.26 -7.78
C PHE A 102 -8.47 -12.76 -8.12
N PRO A 103 -9.25 -13.22 -9.13
CA PRO A 103 -9.25 -14.64 -9.51
C PRO A 103 -7.88 -15.12 -10.00
N ASP A 104 -7.16 -14.28 -10.75
CA ASP A 104 -5.83 -14.62 -11.27
C ASP A 104 -4.81 -14.76 -10.13
N ALA A 105 -4.79 -13.80 -9.20
CA ALA A 105 -3.92 -13.85 -8.03
C ALA A 105 -4.18 -15.09 -7.17
N ILE A 106 -5.45 -15.43 -6.93
CA ILE A 106 -5.86 -16.65 -6.22
C ILE A 106 -5.35 -17.89 -6.96
N ASN A 107 -5.51 -17.95 -8.29
CA ASN A 107 -5.04 -19.06 -9.10
C ASN A 107 -3.52 -19.22 -9.04
N LEU A 108 -2.76 -18.12 -9.07
CA LEU A 108 -1.30 -18.15 -8.95
C LEU A 108 -0.86 -18.71 -7.59
N VAL A 109 -1.48 -18.24 -6.49
CA VAL A 109 -1.19 -18.75 -5.13
C VAL A 109 -1.50 -20.24 -5.02
N ARG A 110 -2.64 -20.67 -5.57
CA ARG A 110 -3.05 -22.08 -5.61
C ARG A 110 -2.07 -22.94 -6.42
N GLN A 111 -1.64 -22.47 -7.59
CA GLN A 111 -0.66 -23.18 -8.44
C GLN A 111 0.71 -23.28 -7.78
N ALA A 112 1.09 -22.30 -6.96
CA ALA A 112 2.30 -22.32 -6.15
C ALA A 112 2.22 -23.31 -4.97
N GLY A 113 1.08 -23.98 -4.76
CA GLY A 113 0.90 -24.97 -3.69
C GLY A 113 0.86 -24.34 -2.29
N LEU A 114 0.61 -23.04 -2.19
CA LEU A 114 0.51 -22.32 -0.92
C LEU A 114 -0.90 -22.44 -0.35
N SER A 115 -1.00 -22.63 0.96
CA SER A 115 -2.28 -22.54 1.67
C SER A 115 -2.73 -21.07 1.73
N TYR A 116 -4.00 -20.83 1.43
CA TYR A 116 -4.51 -19.46 1.37
C TYR A 116 -5.96 -19.34 1.83
N ILE A 117 -6.32 -18.13 2.20
CA ILE A 117 -7.71 -17.67 2.32
C ILE A 117 -7.86 -16.34 1.57
N THR A 118 -9.10 -15.90 1.37
CA THR A 118 -9.39 -14.56 0.86
C THR A 118 -9.85 -13.64 1.98
N ARG A 119 -9.63 -12.33 1.85
CA ARG A 119 -10.11 -11.36 2.83
C ARG A 119 -11.64 -11.37 2.90
N SER A 120 -12.30 -11.56 1.77
CA SER A 120 -13.76 -11.64 1.65
C SER A 120 -14.39 -12.85 2.35
N SER A 121 -13.66 -13.94 2.59
CA SER A 121 -14.21 -15.11 3.29
C SER A 121 -14.52 -14.83 4.76
N GLY A 122 -13.92 -13.79 5.34
CA GLY A 122 -14.08 -13.42 6.74
C GLY A 122 -13.39 -14.39 7.71
N GLU A 123 -12.66 -15.38 7.19
CA GLU A 123 -11.93 -16.34 7.99
C GLU A 123 -10.71 -15.70 8.66
N VAL A 124 -10.35 -16.23 9.83
CA VAL A 124 -9.11 -15.87 10.50
C VAL A 124 -7.99 -16.79 9.99
N PRO A 125 -6.86 -16.26 9.51
CA PRO A 125 -5.72 -17.08 9.09
C PRO A 125 -5.29 -18.02 10.22
N SER A 126 -5.24 -19.32 9.92
CA SER A 126 -4.68 -20.30 10.84
C SER A 126 -3.14 -20.24 10.80
N THR A 127 -2.48 -21.00 11.68
CA THR A 127 -1.02 -21.14 11.64
C THR A 127 -0.52 -21.77 10.34
N SER A 128 -1.34 -22.56 9.65
CA SER A 128 -0.97 -23.17 8.38
C SER A 128 -1.25 -22.28 7.18
N THR A 129 -2.08 -21.22 7.29
CA THR A 129 -2.41 -20.30 6.19
C THR A 129 -1.18 -19.49 5.81
N GLN A 130 -0.65 -19.61 4.59
CA GLN A 130 0.57 -18.90 4.15
C GLN A 130 0.26 -17.56 3.48
N VAL A 131 -0.87 -17.47 2.77
CA VAL A 131 -1.26 -16.27 2.03
C VAL A 131 -2.68 -15.84 2.38
N VAL A 132 -2.90 -14.54 2.57
CA VAL A 132 -4.23 -13.92 2.51
C VAL A 132 -4.30 -13.07 1.25
N VAL A 133 -5.25 -13.37 0.37
CA VAL A 133 -5.52 -12.52 -0.79
C VAL A 133 -6.50 -11.42 -0.38
N GLY A 134 -6.05 -10.16 -0.45
CA GLY A 134 -6.88 -8.98 -0.24
C GLY A 134 -7.77 -8.73 -1.45
N ASP A 135 -8.94 -9.36 -1.48
CA ASP A 135 -9.93 -9.29 -2.55
C ASP A 135 -11.12 -8.36 -2.19
N THR A 136 -10.87 -7.38 -1.32
CA THR A 136 -11.84 -6.39 -0.88
C THR A 136 -11.33 -4.97 -1.13
N MET A 137 -12.26 -4.05 -1.40
CA MET A 137 -11.94 -2.66 -1.72
C MET A 137 -11.97 -1.78 -0.46
N GLY A 138 -11.05 -0.81 -0.37
CA GLY A 138 -11.05 0.21 0.68
C GLY A 138 -10.49 -0.25 2.04
N GLU A 139 -9.93 -1.46 2.14
CA GLU A 139 -9.33 -1.98 3.39
C GLU A 139 -7.81 -1.82 3.46
N LEU A 140 -7.17 -1.23 2.45
CA LEU A 140 -5.72 -1.22 2.31
C LEU A 140 -4.99 -0.58 3.51
N MET A 141 -5.47 0.57 3.98
CA MET A 141 -4.94 1.24 5.18
C MET A 141 -5.08 0.37 6.44
N LEU A 142 -6.15 -0.42 6.56
CA LEU A 142 -6.29 -1.36 7.68
C LEU A 142 -5.27 -2.50 7.58
N LEU A 143 -5.05 -3.03 6.37
CA LEU A 143 -4.13 -4.13 6.12
C LEU A 143 -2.66 -3.71 6.27
N TYR A 144 -2.29 -2.48 5.92
CA TYR A 144 -0.96 -1.94 6.25
C TYR A 144 -0.71 -1.93 7.76
N GLY A 145 -1.72 -1.58 8.55
CA GLY A 145 -1.61 -1.53 10.01
C GLY A 145 -1.34 -2.87 10.70
N ILE A 146 -1.44 -3.99 9.98
CA ILE A 146 -1.09 -5.31 10.51
C ILE A 146 0.21 -5.89 9.92
N ALA A 147 0.85 -5.19 9.00
CA ALA A 147 2.08 -5.63 8.35
C ALA A 147 3.33 -5.14 9.09
N ASP A 148 4.39 -5.91 9.01
CA ASP A 148 5.72 -5.56 9.52
C ASP A 148 6.62 -4.99 8.40
N LEU A 149 6.27 -5.25 7.13
CA LEU A 149 6.95 -4.76 5.94
C LEU A 149 5.97 -4.66 4.77
N ALA A 150 6.11 -3.63 3.93
CA ALA A 150 5.32 -3.47 2.71
C ALA A 150 6.18 -3.54 1.45
N PHE A 151 5.69 -4.22 0.42
CA PHE A 151 6.10 -4.07 -0.97
C PHE A 151 4.98 -3.36 -1.74
N VAL A 152 5.30 -2.27 -2.43
CA VAL A 152 4.32 -1.49 -3.20
C VAL A 152 4.52 -1.76 -4.68
N GLY A 153 3.53 -2.41 -5.30
CA GLY A 153 3.52 -2.81 -6.70
C GLY A 153 3.38 -1.66 -7.68
N GLY A 154 3.22 -2.01 -8.95
CA GLY A 154 3.41 -1.10 -10.09
C GLY A 154 4.85 -0.66 -10.26
N SER A 155 5.78 -1.31 -9.55
CA SER A 155 7.18 -0.86 -9.38
C SER A 155 8.20 -1.88 -9.88
N LEU A 156 7.80 -3.15 -10.08
CA LEU A 156 8.60 -4.15 -10.81
C LEU A 156 8.28 -4.20 -12.30
N VAL A 157 7.18 -3.55 -12.69
CA VAL A 157 6.78 -3.33 -14.09
C VAL A 157 6.83 -1.84 -14.40
N GLU A 158 7.03 -1.46 -15.67
CA GLU A 158 7.12 -0.05 -16.11
C GLU A 158 5.78 0.69 -16.01
N ARG A 159 5.31 0.92 -14.78
CA ARG A 159 4.05 1.62 -14.47
C ARG A 159 4.23 2.82 -13.52
N GLY A 160 5.46 3.12 -13.08
CA GLY A 160 5.81 4.30 -12.30
C GLY A 160 5.67 4.16 -10.79
N GLY A 161 5.29 2.98 -10.29
CA GLY A 161 5.08 2.70 -8.88
C GLY A 161 3.76 3.27 -8.34
N HIS A 162 3.08 2.51 -7.48
CA HIS A 162 1.96 3.05 -6.71
C HIS A 162 2.44 3.85 -5.49
N ASN A 163 1.51 4.58 -4.88
CA ASN A 163 1.79 5.51 -3.80
C ASN A 163 2.32 4.79 -2.53
N PRO A 164 3.58 5.00 -2.11
CA PRO A 164 4.11 4.40 -0.89
C PRO A 164 3.67 5.11 0.39
N LEU A 165 3.01 6.28 0.29
CA LEU A 165 2.68 7.12 1.44
C LEU A 165 1.70 6.47 2.41
N GLU A 166 0.81 5.61 1.92
CA GLU A 166 -0.10 4.86 2.78
C GLU A 166 0.67 3.92 3.73
N ALA A 167 1.67 3.19 3.20
CA ALA A 167 2.54 2.36 4.02
C ALA A 167 3.40 3.21 4.97
N ALA A 168 3.96 4.32 4.46
CA ALA A 168 4.76 5.23 5.26
C ALA A 168 3.97 5.86 6.43
N ALA A 169 2.68 6.13 6.25
CA ALA A 169 1.80 6.63 7.31
C ALA A 169 1.64 5.64 8.48
N HIS A 170 1.87 4.35 8.25
CA HIS A 170 1.92 3.31 9.28
C HIS A 170 3.32 3.08 9.88
N ALA A 171 4.32 3.87 9.46
CA ALA A 171 5.72 3.75 9.91
C ALA A 171 6.34 2.36 9.69
N ILE A 172 5.89 1.64 8.64
CA ILE A 172 6.45 0.34 8.26
C ILE A 172 7.49 0.51 7.14
N PRO A 173 8.56 -0.31 7.11
CA PRO A 173 9.51 -0.35 6.00
C PRO A 173 8.82 -0.62 4.66
N VAL A 174 9.21 0.13 3.63
CA VAL A 174 8.65 0.03 2.27
C VAL A 174 9.71 -0.41 1.27
N LEU A 175 9.38 -1.44 0.49
CA LEU A 175 10.14 -1.91 -0.66
C LEU A 175 9.39 -1.53 -1.94
N MET A 176 10.15 -1.12 -2.96
CA MET A 176 9.65 -0.87 -4.30
C MET A 176 10.65 -1.43 -5.30
N GLY A 177 10.16 -1.90 -6.44
CA GLY A 177 11.00 -2.26 -7.58
C GLY A 177 11.61 -1.03 -8.26
N PRO A 178 12.46 -1.22 -9.28
CA PRO A 178 13.24 -0.14 -9.90
C PRO A 178 12.42 0.82 -10.76
N ALA A 179 11.20 0.46 -11.16
CA ALA A 179 10.35 1.27 -12.02
C ALA A 179 9.46 2.24 -11.22
N TYR A 180 10.10 3.11 -10.43
CA TYR A 180 9.49 4.24 -9.74
C TYR A 180 10.03 5.55 -10.36
N PHE A 181 9.14 6.43 -10.85
CA PHE A 181 9.53 7.69 -11.48
C PHE A 181 8.57 8.83 -11.15
#